data_AF-A0A7U6KM58-F1
#
_entry.id   AF-A0A7U6KM58-F1
#
_cell.length_a   1.000
_cell.length_b   1.000
_cell.length_c   1.000
_cell.angle_alpha   90.00
_cell.angle_beta   90.00
_cell.angle_gamma   90.00
#
_symmetry.space_group_name_H-M   'P 1'
#
loop_
_entity.id
_entity.type
_entity.pdbx_description
1 polymer ?
#
loop_
_entity_poly.entity_id
_entity_poly.type
_entity_poly.pdbx_seq_one_letter_code
_entity_poly.pdbx_strand_id
1 'polypeptide(L)'
;MSTTPLSHRRTIPIFKRPLLMMTALIAAISVTGCSSPETESADATATNQTANESSNVANHDAVSAEKITVNTVKGDVELAMSPSPLVVYDMTLMQDLAALDVAVDGMPGSLLLDNLHSKTQPEPKAVGTVFEPDLEALNAMQPQAILVGSRMAEKYNELSNIAPTLDMSIDTANIYESSKQRLHDLGALFGKSDQAARLQQDIDTLIDEDKGVSLKIKALVWSLWLMAIKCQHMAINLVTGLSIRC
;
A
#
# COMPACT_ATOMS: atom_id res chain seq x y z
N MET A 1 -23.76 37.69 -27.56
CA MET A 1 -23.58 38.21 -26.19
C MET A 1 -24.35 37.29 -25.25
N SER A 2 -23.67 36.38 -24.57
CA SER A 2 -24.27 35.60 -23.49
C SER A 2 -23.16 35.25 -22.50
N THR A 3 -23.30 35.79 -21.29
CA THR A 3 -22.31 35.82 -20.22
C THR A 3 -22.47 34.59 -19.33
N THR A 4 -21.43 33.77 -19.22
CA THR A 4 -21.27 32.75 -18.17
C THR A 4 -21.00 33.41 -16.81
N PRO A 5 -21.67 33.01 -15.71
CA PRO A 5 -21.35 33.53 -14.39
C PRO A 5 -20.17 32.77 -13.77
N LEU A 6 -19.32 33.56 -13.10
CA LEU A 6 -18.09 33.17 -12.44
C LEU A 6 -18.32 32.37 -11.15
N SER A 7 -17.39 31.44 -10.91
CA SER A 7 -17.32 30.53 -9.77
C SER A 7 -17.24 31.28 -8.44
N HIS A 8 -18.04 30.84 -7.46
CA HIS A 8 -17.98 31.30 -6.08
C HIS A 8 -16.89 30.53 -5.32
N ARG A 9 -15.67 31.08 -5.24
CA ARG A 9 -14.61 30.57 -4.36
C ARG A 9 -14.95 30.94 -2.91
N ARG A 10 -15.33 29.96 -2.09
CA ARG A 10 -15.38 30.12 -0.63
C ARG A 10 -13.96 30.05 -0.08
N THR A 11 -13.49 31.15 0.51
CA THR A 11 -12.26 31.22 1.28
C THR A 11 -12.47 30.55 2.64
N ILE A 12 -11.70 29.49 2.92
CA ILE A 12 -11.68 28.82 4.23
C ILE A 12 -10.75 29.62 5.16
N PRO A 13 -11.17 29.97 6.39
CA PRO A 13 -10.32 30.73 7.31
C PRO A 13 -9.21 29.85 7.89
N ILE A 14 -8.01 30.42 7.91
CA ILE A 14 -6.76 29.85 8.41
C ILE A 14 -6.81 29.85 9.94
N PHE A 15 -7.13 28.69 10.54
CA PHE A 15 -7.13 28.50 11.99
C PHE A 15 -5.71 28.20 12.49
N LYS A 16 -5.12 29.18 13.17
CA LYS A 16 -3.81 29.10 13.82
C LYS A 16 -3.86 28.09 14.98
N ARG A 17 -3.04 27.04 14.93
CA ARG A 17 -2.86 26.09 16.05
C ARG A 17 -1.62 26.47 16.87
N PRO A 18 -1.76 26.72 18.18
CA PRO A 18 -0.63 27.03 19.05
C PRO A 18 0.08 25.76 19.53
N LEU A 19 1.40 25.84 19.46
CA LEU A 19 2.42 25.00 20.08
C LEU A 19 2.27 25.01 21.62
N LEU A 20 2.10 23.85 22.27
CA LEU A 20 2.21 23.75 23.73
C LEU A 20 2.72 22.39 24.21
N MET A 21 4.00 22.43 24.61
CA MET A 21 4.75 21.71 25.66
C MET A 21 4.27 20.35 26.20
N MET A 22 5.14 19.35 25.95
CA MET A 22 5.36 18.11 26.70
C MET A 22 5.74 18.38 28.17
N THR A 23 5.09 17.69 29.12
CA THR A 23 5.63 17.43 30.46
C THR A 23 5.53 15.94 30.77
N ALA A 24 6.69 15.38 31.09
CA ALA A 24 6.93 13.99 31.44
C ALA A 24 6.46 13.67 32.88
N LEU A 25 5.91 12.46 33.07
CA LEU A 25 5.53 11.94 34.38
C LEU A 25 5.85 10.44 34.53
N ILE A 26 6.93 10.16 35.29
CA ILE A 26 7.11 9.16 36.36
C ILE A 26 6.56 7.73 36.16
N ALA A 27 7.42 6.70 36.29
CA ALA A 27 7.40 5.74 37.41
C ALA A 27 8.42 4.60 37.25
N ALA A 28 9.28 4.45 38.27
CA ALA A 28 10.14 3.30 38.48
C ALA A 28 9.38 2.20 39.24
N ILE A 29 9.53 0.94 38.83
CA ILE A 29 9.24 -0.23 39.67
C ILE A 29 10.35 -1.26 39.43
N SER A 30 11.05 -1.59 40.51
CA SER A 30 12.01 -2.68 40.65
C SER A 30 11.37 -3.76 41.52
N VAL A 31 11.31 -5.02 41.08
CA VAL A 31 11.19 -6.21 41.95
C VAL A 31 11.85 -7.43 41.28
N THR A 32 12.56 -8.18 42.12
CA THR A 32 13.40 -9.37 41.95
C THR A 32 12.61 -10.68 42.11
N GLY A 33 13.06 -11.80 41.51
CA GLY A 33 12.74 -13.18 41.95
C GLY A 33 12.89 -14.22 40.82
N CYS A 34 14.00 -14.98 40.75
CA CYS A 34 14.22 -16.38 41.23
C CYS A 34 13.32 -17.44 40.57
N SER A 35 13.70 -18.66 40.19
CA SER A 35 14.94 -19.44 39.99
C SER A 35 14.47 -20.80 39.44
N SER A 36 15.33 -21.53 38.72
CA SER A 36 15.09 -22.81 38.04
C SER A 36 14.44 -23.94 38.85
N PRO A 37 14.02 -25.02 38.16
CA PRO A 37 14.46 -26.35 38.60
C PRO A 37 15.12 -27.17 37.48
N GLU A 38 16.06 -28.01 37.91
CA GLU A 38 16.75 -29.04 37.13
C GLU A 38 15.91 -30.32 36.94
N THR A 39 16.27 -30.98 35.84
CA THR A 39 16.18 -32.39 35.43
C THR A 39 16.06 -33.47 36.51
N GLU A 40 15.23 -34.48 36.25
CA GLU A 40 15.55 -35.90 36.51
C GLU A 40 14.80 -36.85 35.54
N SER A 41 15.51 -37.90 35.12
CA SER A 41 15.13 -38.96 34.14
C SER A 41 14.67 -40.25 34.82
N ALA A 42 13.80 -41.03 34.14
CA ALA A 42 13.79 -42.51 34.02
C ALA A 42 12.57 -42.95 33.18
N ASP A 43 12.71 -43.57 31.98
CA ASP A 43 12.87 -45.02 31.69
C ASP A 43 11.56 -45.84 31.92
N ALA A 44 11.04 -46.76 31.09
CA ALA A 44 11.12 -47.16 29.68
C ALA A 44 9.98 -48.20 29.40
N THR A 45 9.70 -48.46 28.11
CA THR A 45 9.20 -49.75 27.53
C THR A 45 7.69 -49.94 27.22
N ALA A 46 7.33 -49.63 25.97
CA ALA A 46 6.72 -50.45 24.89
C ALA A 46 5.64 -51.55 25.15
N THR A 47 4.54 -51.57 24.37
CA THR A 47 4.36 -52.35 23.09
C THR A 47 2.88 -52.54 22.66
N ASN A 48 2.60 -52.25 21.37
CA ASN A 48 1.61 -52.79 20.37
C ASN A 48 0.08 -52.75 20.56
N GLN A 49 -0.67 -52.08 19.65
CA GLN A 49 -1.13 -52.43 18.27
C GLN A 49 -2.38 -53.32 18.21
N THR A 50 -3.39 -52.87 17.44
CA THR A 50 -4.27 -53.62 16.49
C THR A 50 -5.21 -52.54 15.88
N ALA A 51 -5.04 -52.04 14.64
CA ALA A 51 -5.23 -52.64 13.31
C ALA A 51 -6.71 -52.87 12.90
N ASN A 52 -7.21 -52.03 11.97
CA ASN A 52 -8.11 -52.32 10.83
C ASN A 52 -8.34 -50.96 10.12
N GLU A 53 -7.70 -50.62 9.00
CA GLU A 53 -7.67 -51.20 7.65
C GLU A 53 -8.85 -50.77 6.75
N SER A 54 -8.47 -50.36 5.54
CA SER A 54 -9.23 -49.98 4.33
C SER A 54 -9.55 -48.48 4.19
N SER A 55 -8.70 -47.65 3.57
CA SER A 55 -8.23 -47.60 2.17
C SER A 55 -9.11 -46.76 1.24
N ASN A 56 -8.50 -45.64 0.84
CA ASN A 56 -8.58 -44.97 -0.47
C ASN A 56 -9.81 -44.10 -0.77
N VAL A 57 -9.67 -42.78 -0.58
CA VAL A 57 -10.01 -41.79 -1.63
C VAL A 57 -8.99 -40.64 -1.60
N ALA A 58 -8.29 -40.52 -2.73
CA ALA A 58 -7.60 -39.34 -3.26
C ALA A 58 -6.56 -38.65 -2.36
N ASN A 59 -5.32 -39.10 -2.51
CA ASN A 59 -4.15 -38.26 -2.38
C ASN A 59 -4.32 -37.10 -3.37
N HIS A 60 -4.76 -35.94 -2.87
CA HIS A 60 -4.77 -34.72 -3.65
C HIS A 60 -3.31 -34.45 -4.01
N ASP A 61 -2.98 -34.50 -5.30
CA ASP A 61 -1.66 -34.16 -5.81
C ASP A 61 -1.23 -32.83 -5.18
N ALA A 62 -0.30 -32.92 -4.23
CA ALA A 62 0.51 -31.80 -3.81
C ALA A 62 1.45 -31.51 -4.97
N VAL A 63 0.92 -30.84 -6.00
CA VAL A 63 1.74 -29.92 -6.79
C VAL A 63 2.37 -29.02 -5.72
N SER A 64 3.69 -29.07 -5.58
CA SER A 64 4.43 -28.16 -4.71
C SER A 64 4.10 -26.76 -5.20
N ALA A 65 3.08 -26.14 -4.61
CA ALA A 65 2.70 -24.78 -4.92
C ALA A 65 3.92 -23.93 -4.58
N GLU A 66 4.51 -23.32 -5.60
CA GLU A 66 5.61 -22.39 -5.41
C GLU A 66 5.17 -21.35 -4.39
N LYS A 67 5.88 -21.32 -3.26
CA LYS A 67 5.60 -20.37 -2.20
C LYS A 67 6.33 -19.08 -2.49
N ILE A 68 5.60 -17.98 -2.42
CA ILE A 68 6.14 -16.62 -2.54
C ILE A 68 6.12 -16.00 -1.14
N THR A 69 7.28 -15.53 -0.69
CA THR A 69 7.38 -14.72 0.52
C THR A 69 7.13 -13.26 0.17
N VAL A 70 6.17 -12.64 0.84
CA VAL A 70 5.84 -11.22 0.67
C VAL A 70 6.19 -10.48 1.95
N ASN A 71 6.97 -9.40 1.84
CA ASN A 71 7.28 -8.54 2.96
C ASN A 71 6.10 -7.60 3.23
N THR A 72 5.58 -7.60 4.46
CA THR A 72 4.43 -6.78 4.85
C THR A 72 4.78 -5.89 6.04
N VAL A 73 3.90 -4.93 6.35
CA VAL A 73 4.05 -4.08 7.54
C VAL A 73 4.07 -4.90 8.84
N LYS A 74 3.50 -6.10 8.84
CA LYS A 74 3.44 -7.01 10.00
C LYS A 74 4.51 -8.11 9.97
N GLY A 75 5.45 -8.05 9.04
CA GLY A 75 6.49 -9.05 8.81
C GLY A 75 6.24 -9.88 7.55
N ASP A 76 7.10 -10.87 7.34
CA ASP A 76 7.04 -11.71 6.14
C ASP A 76 5.88 -12.71 6.22
N VAL A 77 5.16 -12.88 5.12
CA VAL A 77 4.09 -13.85 4.97
C VAL A 77 4.38 -14.73 3.76
N GLU A 78 4.37 -16.05 3.96
CA GLU A 78 4.47 -17.02 2.86
C GLU A 78 3.09 -17.40 2.36
N LEU A 79 2.89 -17.32 1.04
CA LEU A 79 1.67 -17.75 0.36
C LEU A 79 2.00 -18.66 -0.81
N ALA A 80 1.06 -19.53 -1.17
CA ALA A 80 1.09 -20.16 -2.48
C ALA A 80 0.93 -19.08 -3.57
N MET A 81 1.62 -19.25 -4.71
CA MET A 81 1.43 -18.39 -5.87
C MET A 81 -0.04 -18.38 -6.31
N SER A 82 -0.57 -17.20 -6.63
CA SER A 82 -1.95 -16.95 -7.06
C SER A 82 -3.02 -17.50 -6.11
N PRO A 83 -3.06 -17.05 -4.84
CA PRO A 83 -4.06 -17.52 -3.88
C PRO A 83 -5.48 -17.13 -4.32
N SER A 84 -6.41 -18.08 -4.26
CA SER A 84 -7.84 -17.84 -4.49
C SER A 84 -8.69 -18.83 -3.66
N PRO A 85 -9.65 -18.39 -2.83
CA PRO A 85 -10.28 -17.08 -2.89
C PRO A 85 -9.42 -15.95 -2.30
N LEU A 86 -9.34 -14.82 -3.00
CA LEU A 86 -8.61 -13.62 -2.61
C LEU A 86 -9.58 -12.55 -2.11
N VAL A 87 -9.38 -12.06 -0.89
CA VAL A 87 -10.18 -10.95 -0.35
C VAL A 87 -9.29 -9.72 -0.16
N VAL A 88 -9.79 -8.56 -0.55
CA VAL A 88 -9.04 -7.29 -0.49
C VAL A 88 -9.89 -6.23 0.17
N TYR A 89 -9.34 -5.50 1.14
CA TYR A 89 -10.05 -4.43 1.87
C TYR A 89 -9.54 -3.01 1.56
N ASP A 90 -8.54 -2.87 0.69
CA ASP A 90 -7.97 -1.58 0.32
C ASP A 90 -8.18 -1.24 -1.16
N MET A 91 -8.64 -0.01 -1.42
CA MET A 91 -8.98 0.46 -2.77
C MET A 91 -7.77 0.61 -3.67
N THR A 92 -6.59 0.94 -3.13
CA THR A 92 -5.37 1.10 -3.95
C THR A 92 -4.78 -0.27 -4.31
N LEU A 93 -4.86 -1.24 -3.40
CA LEU A 93 -4.54 -2.64 -3.71
C LEU A 93 -5.46 -3.21 -4.80
N MET A 94 -6.76 -2.94 -4.71
CA MET A 94 -7.75 -3.27 -5.74
C MET A 94 -7.39 -2.70 -7.12
N GLN A 95 -6.96 -1.44 -7.16
CA GLN A 95 -6.52 -0.79 -8.41
C GLN A 95 -5.26 -1.46 -8.97
N ASP A 96 -4.28 -1.78 -8.12
CA ASP A 96 -3.06 -2.49 -8.54
C ASP A 96 -3.40 -3.87 -9.12
N LEU A 97 -4.27 -4.63 -8.46
CA LEU A 97 -4.71 -5.95 -8.91
C LEU A 97 -5.54 -5.89 -10.20
N ALA A 98 -6.41 -4.89 -10.34
CA ALA A 98 -7.17 -4.64 -11.56
C ALA A 98 -6.23 -4.30 -12.73
N ALA A 99 -5.18 -3.51 -12.49
CA ALA A 99 -4.17 -3.18 -13.49
C ALA A 99 -3.30 -4.39 -13.90
N LEU A 100 -3.13 -5.36 -13.00
CA LEU A 100 -2.46 -6.64 -13.25
C LEU A 100 -3.39 -7.73 -13.83
N ASP A 101 -4.68 -7.42 -14.01
CA ASP A 101 -5.71 -8.35 -14.47
C ASP A 101 -5.90 -9.58 -13.56
N VAL A 102 -5.81 -9.36 -12.24
CA VAL A 102 -6.00 -10.38 -11.20
C VAL A 102 -7.43 -10.35 -10.67
N ALA A 103 -8.04 -11.52 -10.50
CA ALA A 103 -9.37 -11.65 -9.92
C ALA A 103 -9.35 -11.39 -8.41
N VAL A 104 -10.37 -10.67 -7.92
CA VAL A 104 -10.64 -10.50 -6.50
C VAL A 104 -11.97 -11.18 -6.21
N ASP A 105 -12.00 -12.07 -5.24
CA ASP A 105 -13.20 -12.84 -4.90
C ASP A 105 -14.09 -12.10 -3.91
N GLY A 106 -13.52 -11.24 -3.07
CA GLY A 106 -14.25 -10.43 -2.09
C GLY A 106 -13.69 -9.04 -1.89
N MET A 107 -14.57 -8.05 -1.81
CA MET A 107 -14.23 -6.64 -1.59
C MET A 107 -15.27 -5.92 -0.70
N PRO A 108 -14.97 -4.72 -0.17
CA PRO A 108 -15.97 -3.86 0.46
C PRO A 108 -17.13 -3.55 -0.47
N GLY A 109 -18.35 -3.58 0.07
CA GLY A 109 -19.54 -3.18 -0.68
C GLY A 109 -19.62 -1.66 -0.89
N SER A 110 -20.46 -1.27 -1.86
CA SER A 110 -20.86 0.14 -2.08
C SER A 110 -19.72 1.12 -2.36
N LEU A 111 -18.62 0.65 -2.95
CA LEU A 111 -17.57 1.53 -3.47
C LEU A 111 -18.00 2.12 -4.83
N LEU A 112 -17.81 3.43 -5.00
CA LEU A 112 -18.28 4.18 -6.18
C LEU A 112 -17.22 4.37 -7.28
N LEU A 113 -16.11 3.62 -7.22
CA LEU A 113 -15.04 3.73 -8.22
C LEU A 113 -15.10 2.56 -9.22
N ASP A 114 -15.05 2.88 -10.50
CA ASP A 114 -15.19 1.91 -11.59
C ASP A 114 -13.92 1.10 -11.90
N ASN A 115 -12.83 1.35 -11.18
CA ASN A 115 -11.49 0.81 -11.46
C ASN A 115 -10.93 -0.08 -10.34
N LEU A 116 -11.80 -0.65 -9.51
CA LEU A 116 -11.39 -1.46 -8.34
C LEU A 116 -11.29 -2.95 -8.60
N HIS A 117 -11.73 -3.42 -9.76
CA HIS A 117 -11.63 -4.81 -10.16
C HIS A 117 -11.41 -4.87 -11.66
N SER A 118 -10.83 -5.99 -12.11
CA SER A 118 -10.68 -6.20 -13.54
C SER A 118 -12.05 -6.40 -14.20
N LYS A 119 -12.26 -5.72 -15.32
CA LYS A 119 -13.46 -5.89 -16.16
C LYS A 119 -13.50 -7.22 -16.89
N THR A 120 -12.40 -7.97 -16.90
CA THR A 120 -12.30 -9.30 -17.52
C THR A 120 -12.64 -10.42 -16.53
N GLN A 121 -12.72 -10.10 -15.23
CA GLN A 121 -12.89 -11.05 -14.14
C GLN A 121 -14.30 -10.97 -13.54
N PRO A 122 -14.75 -12.02 -12.83
CA PRO A 122 -16.03 -12.00 -12.14
C PRO A 122 -16.16 -10.86 -11.11
N GLU A 123 -17.38 -10.40 -10.89
CA GLU A 123 -17.69 -9.41 -9.85
C GLU A 123 -17.41 -9.99 -8.45
N PRO A 124 -16.63 -9.29 -7.61
CA PRO A 124 -16.33 -9.75 -6.26
C PRO A 124 -17.56 -9.72 -5.34
N LYS A 125 -17.60 -10.59 -4.33
CA LYS A 125 -18.64 -10.57 -3.28
C LYS A 125 -18.39 -9.43 -2.28
N ALA A 126 -19.46 -8.85 -1.75
CA ALA A 126 -19.35 -7.87 -0.68
C ALA A 126 -18.98 -8.56 0.65
N VAL A 127 -17.93 -8.07 1.32
CA VAL A 127 -17.42 -8.62 2.60
C VAL A 127 -17.24 -7.54 3.67
N GLY A 128 -18.11 -6.54 3.68
CA GLY A 128 -18.12 -5.44 4.64
C GLY A 128 -17.75 -4.09 4.02
N THR A 129 -16.96 -3.30 4.75
CA THR A 129 -16.53 -1.95 4.37
C THR A 129 -15.01 -1.83 4.38
N VAL A 130 -14.44 -0.68 3.99
CA VAL A 130 -12.99 -0.41 4.09
C VAL A 130 -12.49 -0.21 5.54
N PHE A 131 -13.39 -0.18 6.53
CA PHE A 131 -13.06 0.02 7.96
C PHE A 131 -13.49 -1.15 8.85
N GLU A 132 -14.58 -1.82 8.49
CA GLU A 132 -15.17 -2.90 9.27
C GLU A 132 -15.45 -4.11 8.36
N PRO A 133 -14.84 -5.27 8.61
CA PRO A 133 -15.08 -6.48 7.85
C PRO A 133 -16.41 -7.13 8.26
N ASP A 134 -17.08 -7.76 7.30
CA ASP A 134 -18.14 -8.72 7.60
C ASP A 134 -17.50 -10.09 7.83
N LEU A 135 -17.26 -10.44 9.08
CA LEU A 135 -16.59 -11.70 9.42
C LEU A 135 -17.39 -12.94 9.03
N GLU A 136 -18.73 -12.86 9.02
CA GLU A 136 -19.57 -13.99 8.66
C GLU A 136 -19.44 -14.27 7.17
N ALA A 137 -19.58 -13.23 6.34
CA ALA A 137 -19.39 -13.32 4.90
C ALA A 137 -17.95 -13.75 4.54
N LEU A 138 -16.95 -13.17 5.22
CA LEU A 138 -15.55 -13.50 5.01
C LEU A 138 -15.25 -14.97 5.34
N ASN A 139 -15.68 -15.46 6.50
CA ASN A 139 -15.44 -16.83 6.92
C ASN A 139 -16.15 -17.84 6.00
N ALA A 140 -17.34 -17.51 5.50
CA ALA A 140 -18.06 -18.34 4.53
C ALA A 140 -17.32 -18.48 3.19
N MET A 141 -16.41 -17.56 2.86
CA MET A 141 -15.62 -17.62 1.63
C MET A 141 -14.37 -18.50 1.74
N GLN A 142 -13.90 -18.83 2.95
CA GLN A 142 -12.65 -19.57 3.18
C GLN A 142 -11.47 -19.02 2.35
N PRO A 143 -11.11 -17.74 2.51
CA PRO A 143 -10.08 -17.11 1.69
C PRO A 143 -8.71 -17.78 1.89
N GLN A 144 -7.94 -17.87 0.80
CA GLN A 144 -6.55 -18.32 0.86
C GLN A 144 -5.59 -17.17 1.19
N ALA A 145 -6.01 -15.92 0.95
CA ALA A 145 -5.29 -14.72 1.36
C ALA A 145 -6.25 -13.54 1.58
N ILE A 146 -5.92 -12.69 2.55
CA ILE A 146 -6.60 -11.43 2.82
C ILE A 146 -5.58 -10.29 2.70
N LEU A 147 -5.84 -9.32 1.83
CA LEU A 147 -4.99 -8.14 1.67
C LEU A 147 -5.65 -6.93 2.31
N VAL A 148 -4.93 -6.26 3.21
CA VAL A 148 -5.39 -5.06 3.90
C VAL A 148 -4.46 -3.88 3.66
N GLY A 149 -5.04 -2.68 3.78
CA GLY A 149 -4.31 -1.43 3.82
C GLY A 149 -4.61 -0.66 5.10
N SER A 150 -4.14 0.58 5.17
CA SER A 150 -4.03 1.33 6.43
C SER A 150 -5.36 1.54 7.15
N ARG A 151 -6.49 1.61 6.42
CA ARG A 151 -7.83 1.76 7.01
C ARG A 151 -8.33 0.52 7.76
N MET A 152 -7.86 -0.67 7.36
CA MET A 152 -8.24 -1.96 7.92
C MET A 152 -7.15 -2.54 8.83
N ALA A 153 -6.01 -1.86 8.98
CA ALA A 153 -4.85 -2.35 9.73
C ALA A 153 -5.15 -2.65 11.21
N GLU A 154 -6.08 -1.92 11.84
CA GLU A 154 -6.50 -2.18 13.23
C GLU A 154 -7.21 -3.53 13.39
N LYS A 155 -7.80 -4.06 12.31
CA LYS A 155 -8.51 -5.34 12.28
C LYS A 155 -7.61 -6.50 11.83
N TYR A 156 -6.32 -6.26 11.60
CA TYR A 156 -5.36 -7.26 11.12
C TYR A 156 -5.41 -8.56 11.93
N ASN A 157 -5.41 -8.48 13.27
CA ASN A 157 -5.40 -9.67 14.13
C ASN A 157 -6.69 -10.49 14.01
N GLU A 158 -7.83 -9.82 13.84
CA GLU A 158 -9.14 -10.45 13.67
C GLU A 158 -9.20 -11.21 12.33
N LEU A 159 -8.71 -10.58 11.27
CA LEU A 159 -8.61 -11.17 9.93
C LEU A 159 -7.60 -12.33 9.86
N SER A 160 -6.46 -12.18 10.56
CA SER A 160 -5.41 -13.20 10.61
C SER A 160 -5.84 -14.50 11.30
N ASN A 161 -6.87 -14.44 12.15
CA ASN A 161 -7.46 -15.64 12.74
C ASN A 161 -8.31 -16.45 11.74
N ILE A 162 -8.68 -15.85 10.60
CA ILE A 162 -9.49 -16.49 9.56
C ILE A 162 -8.60 -17.08 8.46
N ALA A 163 -7.64 -16.30 7.96
CA ALA A 163 -6.75 -16.70 6.88
C ALA A 163 -5.44 -15.90 6.86
N PRO A 164 -4.40 -16.34 6.13
CA PRO A 164 -3.19 -15.56 5.93
C PRO A 164 -3.51 -14.13 5.49
N THR A 165 -3.10 -13.15 6.29
CA THR A 165 -3.43 -11.74 6.09
C THR A 165 -2.16 -10.91 5.86
N LEU A 166 -2.18 -10.02 4.87
CA LEU A 166 -1.05 -9.21 4.48
C LEU A 166 -1.43 -7.74 4.63
N ASP A 167 -0.72 -7.05 5.53
CA ASP A 167 -0.81 -5.59 5.63
C ASP A 167 0.15 -4.95 4.62
N MET A 168 -0.39 -4.60 3.45
CA MET A 168 0.35 -3.97 2.35
C MET A 168 0.08 -2.46 2.30
N SER A 169 0.01 -1.83 3.48
CA SER A 169 -0.12 -0.38 3.62
C SER A 169 1.08 0.34 2.99
N ILE A 170 0.79 1.40 2.23
CA ILE A 170 1.80 2.28 1.64
C ILE A 170 2.50 3.09 2.72
N ASP A 171 3.82 3.21 2.61
CA ASP A 171 4.60 4.14 3.43
C ASP A 171 4.34 5.58 2.96
N THR A 172 3.59 6.33 3.77
CA THR A 172 3.25 7.71 3.47
C THR A 172 4.45 8.67 3.41
N ALA A 173 5.60 8.30 3.98
CA ALA A 173 6.83 9.06 3.84
C ALA A 173 7.50 8.83 2.47
N ASN A 174 7.29 7.66 1.86
CA ASN A 174 7.88 7.24 0.59
C ASN A 174 6.83 6.62 -0.34
N ILE A 175 5.75 7.37 -0.62
CA ILE A 175 4.56 6.87 -1.33
C ILE A 175 4.93 6.19 -2.64
N TYR A 176 5.78 6.83 -3.44
CA TYR A 176 6.10 6.32 -4.78
C TYR A 176 6.91 5.01 -4.73
N GLU A 177 8.00 4.99 -3.97
CA GLU A 177 8.84 3.80 -3.85
C GLU A 177 8.10 2.63 -3.19
N SER A 178 7.31 2.89 -2.15
CA SER A 178 6.50 1.83 -1.53
C SER A 178 5.37 1.34 -2.43
N SER A 179 4.78 2.20 -3.27
CA SER A 179 3.78 1.77 -4.27
C SER A 179 4.41 0.91 -5.36
N LYS A 180 5.61 1.27 -5.83
CA LYS A 180 6.37 0.42 -6.77
C LYS A 180 6.67 -0.94 -6.15
N GLN A 181 7.22 -0.97 -4.93
CA GLN A 181 7.54 -2.23 -4.27
C GLN A 181 6.29 -3.11 -4.12
N ARG A 182 5.17 -2.53 -3.68
CA ARG A 182 3.91 -3.25 -3.56
C ARG A 182 3.44 -3.84 -4.90
N LEU A 183 3.50 -3.06 -5.99
CA LEU A 183 3.13 -3.54 -7.32
C LEU A 183 4.07 -4.65 -7.82
N HIS A 184 5.37 -4.55 -7.51
CA HIS A 184 6.34 -5.61 -7.79
C HIS A 184 5.98 -6.91 -7.05
N ASP A 185 5.68 -6.82 -5.76
CA ASP A 185 5.36 -7.98 -4.92
C ASP A 185 4.05 -8.64 -5.34
N LEU A 186 3.03 -7.86 -5.70
CA LEU A 186 1.80 -8.37 -6.31
C LEU A 186 2.08 -9.01 -7.67
N GLY A 187 2.96 -8.42 -8.49
CA GLY A 187 3.43 -9.00 -9.73
C GLY A 187 4.03 -10.39 -9.52
N ALA A 188 4.92 -10.54 -8.54
CA ALA A 188 5.52 -11.84 -8.19
C ALA A 188 4.47 -12.82 -7.66
N LEU A 189 3.61 -12.40 -6.73
CA LEU A 189 2.61 -13.25 -6.10
C LEU A 189 1.62 -13.86 -7.09
N PHE A 190 1.30 -13.16 -8.18
CA PHE A 190 0.31 -13.60 -9.18
C PHE A 190 0.93 -14.00 -10.54
N GLY A 191 2.26 -14.10 -10.65
CA GLY A 191 2.93 -14.45 -11.91
C GLY A 191 2.78 -13.39 -13.01
N LYS A 192 2.68 -12.11 -12.61
CA LYS A 192 2.49 -10.92 -13.45
C LYS A 192 3.66 -9.95 -13.40
N SER A 193 4.86 -10.40 -13.04
CA SER A 193 6.06 -9.55 -12.87
C SER A 193 6.38 -8.68 -14.10
N ASP A 194 6.25 -9.22 -15.31
CA ASP A 194 6.48 -8.46 -16.55
C ASP A 194 5.48 -7.31 -16.73
N GLN A 195 4.21 -7.54 -16.35
CA GLN A 195 3.16 -6.51 -16.44
C GLN A 195 3.37 -5.44 -15.36
N ALA A 196 3.71 -5.85 -14.13
CA ALA A 196 4.07 -4.94 -13.06
C ALA A 196 5.26 -4.04 -13.45
N ALA A 197 6.33 -4.63 -14.01
CA ALA A 197 7.51 -3.88 -14.46
C ALA A 197 7.18 -2.86 -15.56
N ARG A 198 6.33 -3.22 -16.53
CA ARG A 198 5.86 -2.29 -17.57
C ARG A 198 5.07 -1.12 -16.99
N LEU A 199 4.12 -1.41 -16.09
CA LEU A 199 3.33 -0.37 -15.42
C LEU A 199 4.22 0.60 -14.61
N GLN A 200 5.23 0.08 -13.91
CA GLN A 200 6.21 0.92 -13.19
C GLN A 200 7.01 1.80 -14.15
N GLN A 201 7.51 1.23 -15.24
CA GLN A 201 8.29 1.97 -16.25
C GLN A 201 7.47 3.08 -16.91
N ASP A 202 6.18 2.83 -17.19
CA ASP A 202 5.27 3.84 -17.74
C ASP A 202 5.12 5.02 -16.77
N ILE A 203 4.95 4.74 -15.47
CA ILE A 203 4.85 5.80 -14.45
C ILE A 203 6.19 6.55 -14.28
N ASP A 204 7.32 5.85 -14.23
CA ASP A 204 8.65 6.47 -14.14
C ASP A 204 8.89 7.43 -15.32
N THR A 205 8.51 7.01 -16.53
CA THR A 205 8.61 7.83 -17.74
C THR A 205 7.78 9.10 -17.60
N LEU A 206 6.52 8.99 -17.18
CA LEU A 206 5.62 10.14 -16.99
C LEU A 206 6.14 11.11 -15.92
N ILE A 207 6.72 10.59 -14.83
CA ILE A 207 7.32 11.40 -13.76
C ILE A 207 8.52 12.18 -14.28
N ASP A 208 9.38 11.56 -15.07
CA ASP A 208 10.59 12.20 -15.60
C ASP A 208 10.26 13.24 -16.68
N GLU A 209 9.24 12.99 -17.49
CA GLU A 209 8.68 13.98 -18.42
C GLU A 209 8.19 15.23 -17.68
N ASP A 210 7.40 15.08 -16.61
CA ASP A 210 6.89 16.20 -15.82
C ASP A 210 8.02 16.99 -15.13
N LYS A 211 9.01 16.31 -14.53
CA LYS A 211 10.21 16.97 -14.00
C LYS A 211 10.94 17.78 -15.08
N GLY A 212 11.08 17.21 -16.27
CA GLY A 212 11.70 17.86 -17.42
C GLY A 212 10.96 19.15 -17.82
N VAL A 213 9.63 19.10 -17.87
CA VAL A 213 8.78 20.27 -18.13
C VAL A 213 8.92 21.32 -17.03
N SER A 214 8.89 20.91 -15.76
CA SER A 214 9.05 21.79 -14.59
C SER A 214 10.39 22.54 -14.60
N LEU A 215 11.49 21.86 -14.94
CA LEU A 215 12.82 22.46 -15.06
C LEU A 215 12.88 23.46 -16.23
N LYS A 216 12.30 23.13 -17.39
CA LYS A 216 12.22 24.05 -18.54
C LYS A 216 11.44 25.32 -18.18
N ILE A 217 10.31 25.19 -17.51
CA ILE A 217 9.52 26.35 -17.04
C ILE A 217 10.34 27.21 -16.07
N LYS A 218 11.00 26.59 -15.08
CA LYS A 218 11.87 27.32 -14.12
C LYS A 218 12.99 28.08 -14.84
N ALA A 219 13.64 27.47 -15.83
CA ALA A 219 14.70 28.10 -16.61
C ALA A 219 14.19 29.29 -17.45
N LEU A 220 13.01 29.16 -18.06
CA LEU A 220 12.36 30.24 -18.81
C LEU A 220 11.99 31.41 -17.90
N VAL A 221 11.38 31.13 -16.74
CA VAL A 221 11.02 32.16 -15.74
C VAL A 221 12.28 32.90 -15.25
N TRP A 222 13.36 32.17 -14.95
CA TRP A 222 14.61 32.77 -14.53
C TRP A 222 15.26 33.64 -15.62
N SER A 223 15.24 33.16 -16.88
CA SER A 223 15.73 33.93 -18.03
C SER A 223 14.95 35.23 -18.24
N LEU A 224 13.62 35.16 -18.11
CA LEU A 224 12.75 36.34 -18.22
C LEU A 224 13.00 37.34 -17.08
N TRP A 225 13.21 36.84 -15.86
CA TRP A 225 13.56 37.68 -14.70
C TRP A 225 14.92 38.37 -14.88
N LEU A 226 15.95 37.66 -15.34
CA LEU A 226 17.25 38.25 -15.66
C LEU A 226 17.15 39.30 -16.76
N MET A 227 16.31 39.06 -17.78
CA MET A 227 16.06 40.04 -18.84
C MET A 227 15.37 41.29 -18.30
N ALA A 228 14.38 41.15 -17.43
CA ALA A 228 13.71 42.27 -16.77
C ALA A 228 14.68 43.11 -15.93
N ILE A 229 15.59 42.46 -15.18
CA ILE A 229 16.63 43.16 -14.40
C ILE A 229 17.58 43.93 -15.31
N LYS A 230 18.06 43.31 -16.40
CA LYS A 230 18.94 44.00 -17.37
C LYS A 230 18.22 45.20 -18.00
N CYS A 231 16.94 45.05 -18.33
CA CYS A 231 16.13 46.13 -18.88
C CYS A 231 15.95 47.28 -17.87
N GLN A 232 15.75 46.97 -16.58
CA GLN A 232 15.64 47.96 -15.52
C GLN A 232 16.97 48.73 -15.31
N HIS A 233 18.11 48.03 -15.30
CA HIS A 233 19.42 48.67 -15.21
C HIS A 233 19.72 49.56 -16.42
N MET A 234 19.39 49.11 -17.63
CA MET A 234 19.55 49.91 -18.85
C MET A 234 18.67 51.17 -18.84
N ALA A 235 17.42 51.06 -18.38
CA ALA A 235 16.52 52.20 -18.21
C ALA A 235 17.04 53.20 -17.17
N ILE A 236 17.56 52.72 -16.02
CA ILE A 236 18.19 53.57 -15.00
C ILE A 236 19.40 54.33 -15.57
N ASN A 237 20.26 53.67 -16.34
CA ASN A 237 21.43 54.29 -16.96
C ASN A 237 21.04 55.36 -18.00
N LEU A 238 19.96 55.15 -18.76
CA LEU A 238 19.45 56.13 -19.73
C LEU A 238 18.92 57.41 -19.04
N VAL A 239 18.20 57.26 -17.92
CA VAL A 239 17.59 58.39 -17.19
C VAL A 239 18.62 59.20 -16.40
N THR A 240 19.64 58.55 -15.86
CA THR A 240 20.65 59.21 -15.01
C THR A 240 21.81 59.85 -15.78
N GLY A 241 21.91 59.62 -17.10
CA GLY A 241 22.91 60.28 -17.96
C GLY A 241 24.36 59.99 -17.57
N LEU A 242 24.62 58.94 -16.79
CA LEU A 242 25.95 58.59 -16.32
C LEU A 242 26.73 57.91 -17.45
N SER A 243 27.36 58.72 -18.31
CA SER A 243 28.35 58.25 -19.27
C SER A 243 29.60 57.79 -18.51
N ILE A 244 29.63 56.51 -18.16
CA ILE A 244 30.85 55.85 -17.67
C ILE A 244 31.78 55.76 -18.89
N ARG A 245 32.71 56.73 -19.03
CA ARG A 245 33.90 56.55 -19.87
C ARG A 245 34.81 55.52 -19.20
N CYS A 246 35.32 54.61 -20.02
CA CYS A 246 36.24 53.53 -19.66
C CYS A 246 37.43 53.98 -18.82
#